data_AF-A0A9X1Z996-F1
#
_entry.id   AF-A0A9X1Z996-F1
#
_cell.length_a   1.000
_cell.length_b   1.000
_cell.length_c   1.000
_cell.angle_alpha   90.00
_cell.angle_beta   90.00
_cell.angle_gamma   90.00
#
_symmetry.space_group_name_H-M   'P 1'
#
loop_
_entity.id
_entity.type
_entity.pdbx_description
1 polymer ?
#
loop_
_entity_poly.entity_id
_entity_poly.type
_entity_poly.pdbx_seq_one_letter_code
_entity_poly.pdbx_strand_id
1 'polypeptide(L)'
;MHSNSESATCSEFDNSWCYHLSAPKAGRKLKLLESEELVFALPLIYRLIPLTSISARREWFVDLPSEEQRSQLYISLSESLSVLNKKRKHSPSVAAELNDTNKLLNLYFSDYGWRMVRKELSQIKKRKKKSHIEISNDLVIRLKEYMAINQIDTFDQAIDSLLSDQASYAADMLE
;
A
#
# COMPACT_ATOMS: atom_id res chain seq x y z
N MET A 1 -5.88 -25.62 -35.69
CA MET A 1 -6.53 -24.38 -35.22
C MET A 1 -5.55 -23.67 -34.33
N HIS A 2 -4.91 -22.62 -34.84
CA HIS A 2 -3.88 -21.85 -34.14
C HIS A 2 -4.56 -20.76 -33.32
N SER A 3 -4.63 -20.96 -32.00
CA SER A 3 -5.07 -19.91 -31.08
C SER A 3 -3.88 -19.02 -30.77
N ASN A 4 -3.82 -17.86 -31.43
CA ASN A 4 -2.94 -16.77 -31.07
C ASN A 4 -3.35 -16.25 -29.69
N SER A 5 -2.55 -16.55 -28.67
CA SER A 5 -2.62 -15.90 -27.36
C SER A 5 -2.01 -14.50 -27.49
N GLU A 6 -2.88 -13.49 -27.58
CA GLU A 6 -2.51 -12.08 -27.46
C GLU A 6 -1.75 -11.86 -26.14
N SER A 7 -0.45 -11.66 -26.25
CA SER A 7 0.38 -11.14 -25.17
C SER A 7 -0.13 -9.75 -24.82
N ALA A 8 -0.69 -9.60 -23.62
CA ALA A 8 -1.09 -8.30 -23.10
C ALA A 8 0.16 -7.40 -23.02
N THR A 9 0.31 -6.52 -24.00
CA THR A 9 1.37 -5.50 -24.03
C THR A 9 1.14 -4.54 -22.86
N CYS A 10 1.98 -4.68 -21.83
CA CYS A 10 2.01 -3.75 -20.71
C CYS A 10 2.56 -2.42 -21.21
N SER A 11 1.73 -1.38 -21.31
CA SER A 11 2.19 -0.07 -21.78
C SER A 11 3.12 0.55 -20.72
N GLU A 12 4.31 0.97 -21.11
CA GLU A 12 5.33 1.57 -20.22
C GLU A 12 4.90 2.87 -19.50
N PHE A 13 3.70 3.39 -19.80
CA PHE A 13 3.18 4.66 -19.29
C PHE A 13 2.01 4.53 -18.32
N ASP A 14 1.50 3.33 -18.09
CA ASP A 14 0.40 3.13 -17.14
C ASP A 14 0.97 2.50 -15.86
N ASN A 15 0.64 3.05 -14.68
CA ASN A 15 1.05 2.54 -13.37
C ASN A 15 0.30 1.23 -13.00
N SER A 16 0.04 0.41 -14.01
CA SER A 16 -0.74 -0.81 -13.99
C SER A 16 0.19 -2.01 -13.82
N TRP A 17 -0.25 -2.95 -13.00
CA TRP A 17 0.42 -4.23 -12.86
C TRP A 17 0.34 -5.02 -14.17
N CYS A 18 1.48 -5.53 -14.66
CA CYS A 18 1.49 -6.47 -15.76
C CYS A 18 1.11 -7.86 -15.20
N TYR A 19 -0.05 -8.37 -15.62
CA TYR A 19 -0.56 -9.65 -15.14
C TYR A 19 0.20 -10.81 -15.80
N HIS A 20 0.62 -11.78 -15.00
CA HIS A 20 1.29 -13.00 -15.51
C HIS A 20 0.30 -13.97 -16.13
N LEU A 21 -0.93 -13.96 -15.64
CA LEU A 21 -2.05 -14.71 -16.21
C LEU A 21 -2.95 -13.75 -17.01
N SER A 22 -4.26 -13.87 -16.84
CA SER A 22 -5.23 -12.93 -17.39
C SER A 22 -5.54 -11.82 -16.38
N ALA A 23 -5.59 -10.57 -16.85
CA ALA A 23 -6.18 -9.48 -16.09
C ALA A 23 -7.63 -9.83 -15.68
N PRO A 24 -8.06 -9.44 -14.46
CA PRO A 24 -9.40 -9.76 -13.99
C PRO A 24 -10.46 -9.06 -14.85
N LYS A 25 -11.50 -9.81 -15.23
CA LYS A 25 -12.65 -9.30 -16.00
C LYS A 25 -13.55 -8.37 -15.17
N ALA A 26 -13.48 -8.46 -13.84
CA ALA A 26 -14.26 -7.65 -12.91
C ALA A 26 -13.43 -7.28 -11.67
N GLY A 27 -13.76 -6.14 -11.06
CA GLY A 27 -13.07 -5.62 -9.88
C GLY A 27 -11.92 -4.66 -10.19
N ARG A 28 -11.25 -4.18 -9.13
CA ARG A 28 -10.18 -3.18 -9.25
C ARG A 28 -8.89 -3.81 -9.77
N LYS A 29 -8.32 -3.22 -10.84
CA LYS A 29 -7.01 -3.59 -11.36
C LYS A 29 -5.90 -3.33 -10.34
N LEU A 30 -4.87 -4.18 -10.35
CA LEU A 30 -3.68 -4.03 -9.53
C LEU A 30 -2.82 -2.89 -10.09
N LYS A 31 -2.27 -2.10 -9.18
CA LYS A 31 -1.38 -0.99 -9.50
C LYS A 31 0.01 -1.26 -8.97
N LEU A 32 1.01 -0.74 -9.66
CA LEU A 32 2.39 -0.68 -9.20
C LEU A 32 2.54 0.41 -8.11
N LEU A 33 3.74 0.56 -7.55
CA LEU A 33 3.98 1.54 -6.48
C LEU A 33 3.94 2.97 -7.02
N GLU A 34 3.30 3.86 -6.26
CA GLU A 34 3.32 5.30 -6.48
C GLU A 34 4.37 5.97 -5.56
N SER A 35 4.86 7.16 -5.94
CA SER A 35 5.98 7.82 -5.23
C SER A 35 5.61 8.18 -3.78
N GLU A 36 4.36 8.58 -3.53
CA GLU A 36 3.82 8.86 -2.20
C GLU A 36 3.75 7.61 -1.30
N GLU A 37 3.78 6.40 -1.87
CA GLU A 37 3.69 5.16 -1.11
C GLU A 37 5.06 4.72 -0.54
N LEU A 38 6.16 5.24 -1.10
CA LEU A 38 7.51 4.75 -0.82
C LEU A 38 7.90 4.81 0.66
N VAL A 39 7.40 5.80 1.40
CA VAL A 39 7.69 5.98 2.83
C VAL A 39 7.29 4.76 3.66
N PHE A 40 6.21 4.07 3.27
CA PHE A 40 5.72 2.88 3.96
C PHE A 40 5.85 1.59 3.15
N ALA A 41 6.03 1.68 1.83
CA ALA A 41 6.22 0.52 0.99
C ALA A 41 7.62 -0.09 1.12
N LEU A 42 8.68 0.73 1.17
CA LEU A 42 10.04 0.22 1.23
C LEU A 42 10.30 -0.67 2.47
N PRO A 43 9.94 -0.26 3.72
CA PRO A 43 10.12 -1.12 4.88
C PRO A 43 9.35 -2.45 4.79
N LEU A 44 8.15 -2.42 4.19
CA LEU A 44 7.36 -3.63 3.96
C LEU A 44 8.06 -4.56 2.98
N ILE A 45 8.48 -4.03 1.83
CA ILE A 45 9.07 -4.83 0.75
C ILE A 45 10.37 -5.47 1.22
N TYR A 46 11.25 -4.74 1.91
CA TYR A 46 12.49 -5.32 2.47
C TYR A 46 12.25 -6.49 3.42
N ARG A 47 11.10 -6.54 4.10
CA ARG A 47 10.71 -7.67 4.95
C ARG A 47 10.21 -8.87 4.14
N LEU A 48 9.64 -8.65 2.95
CA LEU A 48 8.96 -9.67 2.16
C LEU A 48 9.83 -10.34 1.10
N ILE A 49 10.85 -9.63 0.59
CA ILE A 49 11.72 -10.14 -0.49
C ILE A 49 12.89 -11.05 -0.06
N PRO A 50 13.28 -11.22 1.22
CA PRO A 50 14.35 -12.17 1.54
C PRO A 50 13.99 -13.58 1.04
N LEU A 51 14.97 -14.31 0.50
CA LEU A 51 14.76 -15.65 -0.06
C LEU A 51 14.14 -16.63 0.95
N THR A 52 14.41 -16.44 2.25
CA THR A 52 13.80 -17.19 3.35
C THR A 52 12.29 -17.01 3.46
N SER A 53 11.73 -15.91 2.94
CA SER A 53 10.29 -15.65 2.94
C SER A 53 9.55 -16.49 1.89
N ILE A 54 10.26 -16.98 0.88
CA ILE A 54 9.69 -17.71 -0.26
C ILE A 54 9.21 -19.09 0.16
N SER A 55 9.97 -19.79 1.01
CA SER A 55 9.56 -21.10 1.54
C SER A 55 8.27 -21.02 2.36
N ALA A 56 8.04 -19.91 3.06
CA ALA A 56 6.86 -19.70 3.89
C ALA A 56 5.62 -19.21 3.11
N ARG A 57 5.81 -18.60 1.94
CA ARG A 57 4.74 -17.94 1.16
C ARG A 57 4.93 -18.15 -0.33
N ARG A 58 5.14 -19.40 -0.76
CA ARG A 58 5.57 -19.74 -2.12
C ARG A 58 4.67 -19.11 -3.19
N GLU A 59 3.36 -19.08 -2.95
CA GLU A 59 2.35 -18.56 -3.86
C GLU A 59 2.42 -17.03 -4.07
N TRP A 60 3.17 -16.31 -3.24
CA TRP A 60 3.36 -14.86 -3.39
C TRP A 60 4.37 -14.51 -4.49
N PHE A 61 5.23 -15.45 -4.86
CA PHE A 61 6.35 -15.18 -5.73
C PHE A 61 6.14 -15.86 -7.08
N VAL A 62 6.76 -15.31 -8.13
CA VAL A 62 6.78 -15.96 -9.44
C VAL A 62 7.53 -17.29 -9.31
N ASP A 63 7.02 -18.32 -9.99
CA ASP A 63 7.70 -19.61 -10.09
C ASP A 63 8.82 -19.47 -11.12
N LEU A 64 10.06 -19.60 -10.66
CA LEU A 64 11.26 -19.40 -11.47
C LEU A 64 11.91 -20.77 -11.73
N PRO A 65 12.41 -21.01 -12.96
CA PRO A 65 13.01 -22.29 -13.35
C PRO A 65 14.17 -22.77 -12.47
N SER A 66 14.97 -21.85 -11.91
CA SER A 66 16.12 -22.20 -11.07
C SER A 66 16.30 -21.28 -9.86
N GLU A 67 16.98 -21.80 -8.82
CA GLU A 67 17.37 -21.02 -7.64
C GLU A 67 18.38 -19.92 -7.97
N GLU A 68 19.21 -20.13 -9.00
CA GLU A 68 20.18 -19.14 -9.46
C GLU A 68 19.46 -17.91 -10.04
N GLN A 69 18.49 -18.11 -10.94
CA GLN A 69 17.68 -17.01 -11.50
C GLN A 69 16.95 -16.25 -10.40
N ARG A 70 16.43 -16.97 -9.41
CA ARG A 70 15.77 -16.38 -8.24
C ARG A 70 16.72 -15.54 -7.40
N SER A 71 17.93 -16.03 -7.17
CA SER A 71 18.96 -15.31 -6.41
C SER A 71 19.42 -14.06 -7.16
N GLN A 72 19.63 -14.14 -8.47
CA GLN A 72 19.98 -13.01 -9.32
C GLN A 72 18.88 -11.94 -9.28
N LEU A 73 17.62 -12.33 -9.46
CA LEU A 73 16.50 -11.39 -9.39
C LEU A 73 16.36 -10.74 -8.01
N TYR A 74 16.57 -11.49 -6.94
CA TYR A 74 16.60 -10.96 -5.58
C TYR A 74 17.71 -9.92 -5.38
N ILE A 75 18.92 -10.17 -5.89
CA ILE A 75 20.04 -9.23 -5.83
C ILE A 75 19.68 -7.96 -6.59
N SER A 76 19.26 -8.07 -7.86
CA SER A 76 18.89 -6.91 -8.68
C SER A 76 17.77 -6.09 -8.05
N LEU A 77 16.74 -6.75 -7.50
CA LEU A 77 15.65 -6.05 -6.80
C LEU A 77 16.16 -5.35 -5.54
N SER A 78 16.99 -6.01 -4.74
CA SER A 78 17.56 -5.45 -3.51
C SER A 78 18.43 -4.22 -3.79
N GLU A 79 19.23 -4.26 -4.85
CA GLU A 79 20.05 -3.13 -5.32
C GLU A 79 19.17 -1.98 -5.81
N SER A 80 18.18 -2.26 -6.66
CA SER A 80 17.23 -1.25 -7.16
C SER A 80 16.49 -0.56 -6.01
N LEU A 81 15.99 -1.32 -5.03
CA LEU A 81 15.34 -0.78 -3.83
C LEU A 81 16.30 0.10 -3.00
N SER A 82 17.57 -0.30 -2.90
CA SER A 82 18.60 0.48 -2.18
C SER A 82 18.84 1.83 -2.85
N VAL A 83 18.97 1.85 -4.18
CA VAL A 83 19.11 3.07 -4.98
C VAL A 83 17.87 3.96 -4.82
N LEU A 84 16.68 3.39 -4.96
CA LEU A 84 15.41 4.11 -4.80
C LEU A 84 15.28 4.72 -3.40
N ASN A 85 15.62 3.97 -2.34
CA ASN A 85 15.56 4.47 -0.96
C ASN A 85 16.56 5.60 -0.71
N LYS A 86 17.76 5.54 -1.31
CA LYS A 86 18.73 6.64 -1.25
C LYS A 86 18.20 7.87 -1.97
N LYS A 87 17.75 7.74 -3.23
CA LYS A 87 17.26 8.89 -4.00
C LYS A 87 16.03 9.56 -3.38
N ARG A 88 15.08 8.78 -2.86
CA ARG A 88 13.91 9.32 -2.14
C ARG A 88 14.27 10.29 -1.01
N LYS A 89 15.43 10.12 -0.36
CA LYS A 89 15.89 10.99 0.74
C LYS A 89 16.58 12.28 0.28
N HIS A 90 17.10 12.30 -0.95
CA HIS A 90 18.05 13.33 -1.39
C HIS A 90 17.67 14.02 -2.71
N SER A 91 16.71 13.47 -3.46
CA SER A 91 16.30 13.96 -4.78
C SER A 91 14.79 14.27 -4.80
N PRO A 92 14.37 15.37 -5.43
CA PRO A 92 12.95 15.69 -5.61
C PRO A 92 12.25 14.75 -6.60
N SER A 93 13.01 14.14 -7.52
CA SER A 93 12.49 13.17 -8.49
C SER A 93 13.06 11.79 -8.25
N VAL A 94 12.18 10.79 -8.27
CA VAL A 94 12.47 9.36 -8.12
C VAL A 94 11.79 8.51 -9.20
N ALA A 95 11.22 9.16 -10.23
CA ALA A 95 10.31 8.51 -11.17
C ALA A 95 11.00 7.38 -11.96
N ALA A 96 12.24 7.61 -12.40
CA ALA A 96 13.01 6.62 -13.16
C ALA A 96 13.31 5.37 -12.32
N GLU A 97 13.86 5.57 -11.11
CA GLU A 97 14.20 4.46 -10.21
C GLU A 97 12.96 3.72 -9.74
N LEU A 98 11.87 4.44 -9.51
CA LEU A 98 10.58 3.85 -9.16
C LEU A 98 10.08 2.95 -10.29
N ASN A 99 10.19 3.40 -11.55
CA ASN A 99 9.80 2.61 -12.70
C ASN A 99 10.64 1.32 -12.81
N ASP A 100 11.96 1.43 -12.65
CA ASP A 100 12.86 0.29 -12.70
C ASP A 100 12.60 -0.70 -11.56
N THR A 101 12.41 -0.20 -10.34
CA THR A 101 12.00 -1.03 -9.19
C THR A 101 10.65 -1.71 -9.46
N ASN A 102 9.68 -0.99 -10.02
CA ASN A 102 8.36 -1.54 -10.33
C ASN A 102 8.43 -2.67 -11.36
N LYS A 103 9.28 -2.56 -12.38
CA LYS A 103 9.55 -3.65 -13.33
C LYS A 103 10.09 -4.90 -12.62
N LEU A 104 11.06 -4.72 -11.72
CA LEU A 104 11.63 -5.84 -10.94
C LEU A 104 10.63 -6.44 -9.95
N LEU A 105 9.80 -5.62 -9.31
CA LEU A 105 8.72 -6.09 -8.44
C LEU A 105 7.70 -6.93 -9.22
N ASN A 106 7.39 -6.53 -10.45
CA ASN A 106 6.51 -7.28 -11.34
C ASN A 106 7.09 -8.65 -11.71
N LEU A 107 8.40 -8.74 -11.97
CA LEU A 107 9.07 -10.03 -12.22
C LEU A 107 9.19 -10.90 -10.97
N TYR A 108 9.20 -10.30 -9.78
CA TYR A 108 9.48 -11.00 -8.53
C TYR A 108 8.21 -11.56 -7.86
N PHE A 109 7.14 -10.77 -7.80
CA PHE A 109 5.88 -11.16 -7.17
C PHE A 109 4.89 -11.72 -8.18
N SER A 110 4.15 -12.75 -7.79
CA SER A 110 3.02 -13.24 -8.58
C SER A 110 1.84 -12.26 -8.51
N ASP A 111 0.85 -12.40 -9.40
CA ASP A 111 -0.38 -11.59 -9.35
C ASP A 111 -1.11 -11.71 -7.99
N TYR A 112 -1.09 -12.90 -7.40
CA TYR A 112 -1.65 -13.13 -6.07
C TYR A 112 -0.79 -12.49 -4.98
N GLY A 113 0.52 -12.68 -5.02
CA GLY A 113 1.44 -12.09 -4.04
C GLY A 113 1.37 -10.57 -4.04
N TRP A 114 1.37 -9.95 -5.22
CA TRP A 114 1.26 -8.51 -5.33
C TRP A 114 -0.08 -8.00 -4.77
N ARG A 115 -1.18 -8.72 -5.00
CA ARG A 115 -2.47 -8.39 -4.35
C ARG A 115 -2.35 -8.42 -2.83
N MET A 116 -1.63 -9.38 -2.26
CA MET A 116 -1.41 -9.45 -0.81
C MET A 116 -0.51 -8.32 -0.31
N VAL A 117 0.54 -7.96 -1.05
CA VAL A 117 1.37 -6.78 -0.76
C VAL A 117 0.52 -5.51 -0.75
N ARG A 118 -0.32 -5.28 -1.77
CA ARG A 118 -1.22 -4.11 -1.84
C ARG A 118 -2.21 -4.06 -0.67
N LYS A 119 -2.69 -5.22 -0.20
CA LYS A 119 -3.53 -5.29 1.01
C LYS A 119 -2.75 -4.86 2.26
N GLU A 120 -1.54 -5.38 2.46
CA GLU A 120 -0.69 -4.98 3.60
C GLU A 120 -0.36 -3.48 3.55
N LEU A 121 -0.01 -2.92 2.39
CA LEU A 121 0.21 -1.48 2.21
C LEU A 121 -1.02 -0.64 2.58
N SER A 122 -2.20 -1.07 2.13
CA SER A 122 -3.46 -0.39 2.45
C SER A 122 -3.75 -0.39 3.94
N GLN A 123 -3.46 -1.50 4.63
CA GLN A 123 -3.58 -1.60 6.08
C GLN A 123 -2.59 -0.68 6.80
N ILE A 124 -1.32 -0.64 6.37
CA ILE A 124 -0.31 0.27 6.94
C ILE A 124 -0.75 1.72 6.78
N LYS A 125 -1.20 2.12 5.59
CA LYS A 125 -1.71 3.47 5.31
C LYS A 125 -2.90 3.80 6.20
N LYS A 126 -3.84 2.87 6.40
CA LYS A 126 -5.00 3.03 7.29
C LYS A 126 -4.57 3.20 8.75
N ARG A 127 -3.61 2.41 9.23
CA ARG A 127 -3.11 2.49 10.61
C ARG A 127 -2.36 3.79 10.87
N LYS A 128 -1.57 4.30 9.92
CA LYS A 128 -0.89 5.60 10.06
C LYS A 128 -1.84 6.79 10.15
N LYS A 129 -3.07 6.67 9.64
CA LYS A 129 -4.10 7.71 9.73
C LYS A 129 -4.90 7.66 11.03
N LYS A 130 -4.71 6.65 11.88
CA LYS A 130 -5.45 6.48 13.13
C LYS A 130 -4.49 6.56 14.30
N SER A 131 -4.80 7.41 15.26
CA SER A 131 -4.12 7.43 16.56
C SER A 131 -4.91 6.57 17.54
N HIS A 132 -4.19 5.82 18.39
CA HIS A 132 -4.82 5.20 19.55
C HIS A 132 -4.90 6.26 20.66
N ILE A 133 -6.09 6.50 21.16
CA ILE A 133 -6.31 7.38 22.32
C ILE A 133 -6.79 6.52 23.48
N GLU A 134 -6.26 6.78 24.68
CA GLU A 134 -6.74 6.18 25.91
C GLU A 134 -7.59 7.21 26.63
N ILE A 135 -8.83 6.86 26.95
CA ILE A 135 -9.80 7.71 27.63
C ILE A 135 -10.52 6.89 28.71
N SER A 136 -10.99 7.56 29.76
CA SER A 136 -11.70 6.89 30.85
C SER A 136 -13.01 6.26 30.36
N ASN A 137 -13.43 5.17 30.98
CA ASN A 137 -14.69 4.51 30.65
C ASN A 137 -15.90 5.44 30.84
N ASP A 138 -15.86 6.32 31.84
CA ASP A 138 -16.88 7.34 32.06
C ASP A 138 -17.04 8.27 30.84
N LEU A 139 -15.93 8.72 30.27
CA LEU A 139 -15.95 9.57 29.08
C LEU A 139 -16.50 8.82 27.86
N VAL A 140 -16.20 7.53 27.73
CA VAL A 140 -16.78 6.67 26.67
C VAL A 140 -18.31 6.57 26.81
N ILE A 141 -18.82 6.40 28.04
CA ILE A 141 -20.27 6.32 28.30
C ILE A 141 -20.94 7.63 27.89
N ARG A 142 -20.43 8.77 28.36
CA ARG A 142 -20.96 10.09 28.03
C ARG A 142 -20.91 10.38 26.52
N LEU A 143 -19.84 9.94 25.84
CA LEU A 143 -19.71 10.11 24.40
C LEU A 143 -20.75 9.27 23.64
N LYS A 144 -21.06 8.05 24.08
CA LYS A 144 -22.14 7.23 23.51
C LYS A 144 -23.52 7.84 23.73
N GLU A 145 -23.77 8.43 24.89
CA GLU A 145 -25.01 9.16 25.16
C GLU A 145 -25.17 10.35 24.22
N TYR A 146 -24.11 11.16 24.05
CA TYR A 146 -24.08 12.24 23.07
C TYR A 146 -24.33 11.72 21.64
N MET A 147 -23.70 10.62 21.25
CA MET A 147 -23.93 9.98 19.95
C MET A 147 -25.39 9.56 19.74
N ALA A 148 -26.02 8.96 20.76
CA ALA A 148 -27.41 8.52 20.68
C ALA A 148 -28.39 9.71 20.54
N ILE A 149 -28.15 10.78 21.30
CA ILE A 149 -28.97 12.01 21.26
C ILE A 149 -28.89 12.68 19.88
N ASN A 150 -27.68 12.75 19.30
CA ASN A 150 -27.42 13.47 18.04
C ASN A 150 -27.47 12.57 16.80
N GLN A 151 -27.86 11.29 16.94
CA GLN A 151 -27.93 10.30 15.85
C GLN A 151 -26.60 10.16 15.09
N ILE A 152 -25.49 10.11 15.83
CA ILE A 152 -24.15 9.97 15.28
C ILE A 152 -23.68 8.52 15.37
N ASP A 153 -23.23 7.97 14.24
CA ASP A 153 -22.88 6.54 14.12
C ASP A 153 -21.46 6.20 14.57
N THR A 154 -20.56 7.19 14.66
CA THR A 154 -19.14 6.94 14.97
C THR A 154 -18.58 7.90 16.02
N PHE A 155 -17.65 7.38 16.82
CA PHE A 155 -16.89 8.22 17.77
C PHE A 155 -16.11 9.34 17.07
N ASP A 156 -15.59 9.08 15.86
CA ASP A 156 -14.87 10.07 15.06
C ASP A 156 -15.79 11.27 14.74
N GLN A 157 -17.02 11.02 14.26
CA GLN A 157 -18.00 12.07 13.99
C GLN A 157 -18.46 12.80 15.28
N ALA A 158 -18.61 12.08 16.38
CA ALA A 158 -19.04 12.68 17.64
C ALA A 158 -17.98 13.64 18.19
N ILE A 159 -16.71 13.25 18.14
CA ILE A 159 -15.58 14.10 18.52
C ILE A 159 -15.48 15.30 17.57
N ASP A 160 -15.61 15.08 16.26
CA ASP A 160 -15.55 16.15 15.26
C ASP A 160 -16.66 17.20 15.45
N SER A 161 -17.88 16.75 15.76
CA SER A 161 -19.01 17.64 16.08
C SER A 161 -18.72 18.48 17.31
N LEU A 162 -18.28 17.87 18.42
CA LEU A 162 -17.96 18.57 19.67
C LEU A 162 -16.85 19.61 19.47
N LEU A 163 -15.81 19.27 18.70
CA LEU A 163 -14.70 20.18 18.41
C LEU A 163 -15.12 21.33 17.49
N SER A 164 -15.99 21.05 16.51
CA SER A 164 -16.53 22.05 15.59
C SER A 164 -17.42 23.05 16.32
N ASP A 165 -18.29 22.57 17.21
CA ASP A 165 -19.14 23.40 18.07
C ASP A 165 -18.26 24.34 18.91
N GLN A 166 -17.24 23.80 19.59
CA GLN A 166 -16.32 24.60 20.40
C GLN A 166 -15.55 25.65 19.56
N ALA A 167 -15.11 25.30 18.36
CA ALA A 167 -14.43 26.23 17.45
C ALA A 167 -15.36 27.38 17.00
N SER A 168 -16.65 27.09 16.75
CA SER A 168 -17.64 28.12 16.41
C SER A 168 -17.91 29.08 17.58
N TYR A 169 -18.11 28.55 18.80
CA TYR A 169 -18.28 29.37 20.00
C TYR A 169 -17.06 30.26 20.30
N ALA A 170 -15.85 29.78 20.02
CA ALA A 170 -14.64 30.56 20.20
C ALA A 170 -14.49 31.69 19.16
N ALA A 171 -15.01 31.51 17.95
CA ALA A 171 -15.01 32.52 16.90
C ALA A 171 -16.02 33.64 17.18
N ASP A 172 -17.23 33.29 17.63
CA ASP A 172 -18.30 34.25 17.96
C ASP A 172 -17.96 35.15 19.17
N MET A 173 -17.00 34.74 20.02
CA MET A 173 -16.53 35.52 21.17
C MET A 173 -15.37 36.48 20.84
N LEU A 174 -14.85 36.45 19.60
CA LEU A 174 -13.77 37.31 19.12
C LEU A 174 -14.26 38.39 18.13
N GLU A 175 -15.55 38.41 17.80
CA GLU A 175 -16.25 39.53 17.12
C GLU A 175 -16.91 40.48 18.13
#